data_AF-A0A358L762-F1
#
_entry.id   AF-A0A358L762-F1
#
_cell.length_a   1.000
_cell.length_b   1.000
_cell.length_c   1.000
_cell.angle_alpha   90.00
_cell.angle_beta   90.00
_cell.angle_gamma   90.00
#
_symmetry.space_group_name_H-M   'P 1'
#
loop_
_entity.id
_entity.type
_entity.pdbx_description
1 polymer ?
#
loop_
_entity_poly.entity_id
_entity_poly.type
_entity_poly.pdbx_seq_one_letter_code
_entity_poly.pdbx_strand_id
1 'polypeptide(L)'
;IQKTQTITDPASLKATFVKAAGIKPEEYDAAWNSFVVKSLVAQQEKAAVDVDLRGVPAMFVNGKYMVNNGGLDTSSMDNYSQQYANVVKFLLTQK
;
A
#
# COMPACT_ATOMS: atom_id res chain seq x y z
N ILE A 1 10.88 -3.50 5.46
CA ILE A 1 10.93 -4.97 5.33
C ILE A 1 11.93 -5.40 4.26
N GLN A 2 11.87 -4.86 3.03
CA GLN A 2 12.79 -5.25 1.94
C GLN A 2 13.90 -4.19 1.67
N LYS A 3 14.65 -3.74 2.68
CA LYS A 3 15.77 -2.79 2.45
C LYS A 3 16.95 -3.45 1.70
N THR A 4 17.16 -4.74 1.96
CA THR A 4 18.26 -5.54 1.42
C THR A 4 17.84 -6.45 0.26
N GLN A 5 16.61 -6.30 -0.25
CA GLN A 5 16.10 -7.05 -1.41
C GLN A 5 16.15 -8.59 -1.27
N THR A 6 15.99 -9.11 -0.06
CA THR A 6 16.08 -10.56 0.24
C THR A 6 14.79 -11.35 -0.01
N ILE A 7 13.69 -10.69 -0.39
CA ILE A 7 12.43 -11.34 -0.75
C ILE A 7 12.38 -11.37 -2.27
N THR A 8 12.60 -12.56 -2.85
CA THR A 8 12.78 -12.74 -4.30
C THR A 8 11.88 -13.82 -4.88
N ASP A 9 11.21 -14.59 -4.03
CA ASP A 9 10.35 -15.71 -4.41
C ASP A 9 9.26 -15.95 -3.33
N PRO A 10 8.27 -16.82 -3.60
CA PRO A 10 7.23 -17.13 -2.63
C PRO A 10 7.77 -17.74 -1.32
N ALA A 11 8.89 -18.46 -1.35
CA ALA A 11 9.47 -19.11 -0.17
C ALA A 11 10.10 -18.09 0.80
N SER A 12 10.89 -17.15 0.29
CA SER A 12 11.47 -16.03 1.02
C SER A 12 10.41 -15.05 1.52
N LEU A 13 9.31 -14.88 0.78
CA LEU A 13 8.12 -14.16 1.25
C LEU A 13 7.50 -14.85 2.47
N LYS A 14 7.15 -16.15 2.36
CA LYS A 14 6.60 -16.93 3.47
C LYS A 14 7.50 -16.89 4.70
N ALA A 15 8.80 -17.12 4.51
CA ALA A 15 9.79 -17.07 5.60
C ALA A 15 9.79 -15.70 6.30
N THR A 16 9.60 -14.61 5.56
CA THR A 16 9.47 -13.26 6.13
C THR A 16 8.23 -13.14 7.00
N PHE A 17 7.07 -13.64 6.59
CA PHE A 17 5.84 -13.61 7.39
C PHE A 17 5.97 -14.45 8.67
N VAL A 18 6.51 -15.66 8.55
CA VAL A 18 6.73 -16.55 9.71
C VAL A 18 7.71 -15.92 10.71
N LYS A 19 8.81 -15.34 10.23
CA LYS A 19 9.85 -14.75 11.08
C LYS A 19 9.46 -13.39 11.68
N ALA A 20 8.83 -12.51 10.89
CA ALA A 20 8.61 -11.12 11.27
C ALA A 20 7.31 -10.90 12.05
N ALA A 21 6.29 -11.74 11.82
CA ALA A 21 4.96 -11.54 12.37
C ALA A 21 4.49 -12.68 13.31
N GLY A 22 5.32 -13.71 13.54
CA GLY A 22 4.96 -14.84 14.41
C GLY A 22 3.82 -15.70 13.88
N ILE A 23 3.54 -15.62 12.58
CA ILE A 23 2.48 -16.38 11.91
C ILE A 23 2.95 -17.83 11.74
N LYS A 24 2.10 -18.80 12.07
CA LYS A 24 2.45 -20.21 11.86
C LYS A 24 2.53 -20.53 10.36
N PRO A 25 3.46 -21.38 9.90
CA PRO A 25 3.57 -21.75 8.49
C PRO A 25 2.25 -22.22 7.87
N GLU A 26 1.45 -22.97 8.64
CA GLU A 26 0.17 -23.51 8.20
C GLU A 26 -0.91 -22.44 8.07
N GLU A 27 -0.90 -21.43 8.96
CA GLU A 27 -1.81 -20.28 8.89
C GLU A 27 -1.53 -19.41 7.68
N TYR A 28 -0.24 -19.21 7.35
CA TYR A 28 0.18 -18.55 6.11
C TYR A 28 -0.33 -19.30 4.88
N ASP A 29 -0.11 -20.62 4.81
CA ASP A 29 -0.52 -21.42 3.65
C ASP A 29 -2.04 -21.45 3.49
N ALA A 30 -2.77 -21.58 4.61
CA ALA A 30 -4.23 -21.53 4.60
C ALA A 30 -4.75 -20.18 4.11
N ALA A 31 -4.19 -19.06 4.61
CA ALA A 31 -4.56 -17.73 4.18
C ALA A 31 -4.22 -17.48 2.72
N TRP A 32 -3.00 -17.81 2.28
CA TRP A 32 -2.52 -17.64 0.90
C TRP A 32 -3.44 -18.31 -0.13
N ASN A 33 -3.95 -19.49 0.20
CA ASN A 33 -4.85 -20.24 -0.68
C ASN A 33 -6.34 -19.93 -0.49
N SER A 34 -6.69 -19.13 0.53
CA SER A 34 -8.07 -18.85 0.90
C SER A 34 -8.81 -18.03 -0.17
N PHE A 35 -10.13 -18.24 -0.23
CA PHE A 35 -11.02 -17.39 -1.03
C PHE A 35 -10.97 -15.92 -0.62
N VAL A 36 -10.78 -15.64 0.68
CA VAL A 36 -10.72 -14.29 1.22
C VAL A 36 -9.51 -13.53 0.66
N VAL A 37 -8.31 -14.11 0.72
CA VAL A 37 -7.11 -13.45 0.17
C VAL A 37 -7.21 -13.28 -1.34
N LYS A 38 -7.72 -14.28 -2.07
CA LYS A 38 -7.97 -14.15 -3.52
C LYS A 38 -8.94 -13.01 -3.84
N SER A 39 -9.99 -12.85 -3.04
CA SER A 39 -10.96 -11.75 -3.19
C SER A 39 -10.31 -10.39 -2.90
N LEU A 40 -9.44 -10.30 -1.90
CA LEU A 40 -8.68 -9.07 -1.61
C LEU A 40 -7.70 -8.71 -2.73
N VAL A 41 -7.07 -9.68 -3.39
CA VAL A 41 -6.23 -9.43 -4.58
C VAL A 41 -7.07 -8.85 -5.71
N ALA A 42 -8.21 -9.47 -6.03
CA ALA A 42 -9.12 -8.96 -7.06
C ALA A 42 -9.65 -7.55 -6.74
N GLN A 43 -9.95 -7.25 -5.46
CA GLN A 43 -10.34 -5.90 -5.04
C GLN A 43 -9.21 -4.87 -5.22
N GLN A 44 -7.96 -5.24 -4.93
CA GLN A 44 -6.80 -4.36 -5.13
C GLN A 44 -6.58 -4.05 -6.62
N GLU A 45 -6.64 -5.07 -7.49
CA GLU A 45 -6.54 -4.91 -8.94
C GLU A 45 -7.66 -4.02 -9.48
N LYS A 46 -8.91 -4.28 -9.06
CA LYS A 46 -10.06 -3.46 -9.44
C LYS A 46 -9.90 -2.01 -8.98
N ALA A 47 -9.48 -1.77 -7.74
CA ALA A 47 -9.28 -0.42 -7.22
C ALA A 47 -8.23 0.37 -8.02
N ALA A 48 -7.15 -0.29 -8.48
CA ALA A 48 -6.15 0.33 -9.33
C ALA A 48 -6.71 0.73 -10.72
N VAL A 49 -7.58 -0.11 -11.30
CA VAL A 49 -8.26 0.19 -12.57
C VAL A 49 -9.28 1.32 -12.39
N ASP A 50 -10.09 1.27 -11.34
CA ASP A 50 -11.18 2.23 -11.09
C ASP A 50 -10.67 3.68 -10.93
N VAL A 51 -9.40 3.86 -10.54
CA VAL A 51 -8.75 5.18 -10.38
C VAL A 51 -7.74 5.52 -11.48
N ASP A 52 -7.67 4.73 -12.56
CA ASP A 52 -6.67 4.86 -13.64
C ASP A 52 -5.24 5.00 -13.08
N LEU A 53 -4.84 4.11 -12.17
CA LEU A 53 -3.54 4.18 -11.50
C LEU A 53 -2.39 4.03 -12.50
N ARG A 54 -1.58 5.09 -12.68
CA ARG A 54 -0.45 5.10 -13.63
C ARG A 54 0.91 4.84 -13.00
N GLY A 55 1.03 4.96 -11.69
CA GLY A 55 2.31 4.82 -10.99
C GLY A 55 2.19 4.98 -9.48
N VAL A 56 3.21 4.53 -8.76
CA VAL A 56 3.28 4.56 -7.30
C VAL A 56 4.54 5.33 -6.83
N PRO A 57 4.52 5.96 -5.64
CA PRO A 57 3.41 6.02 -4.67
C PRO A 57 2.28 6.96 -5.12
N ALA A 58 1.03 6.52 -4.90
CA ALA A 58 -0.18 7.30 -5.14
C ALA A 58 -1.14 7.14 -3.95
N MET A 59 -1.89 8.21 -3.65
CA MET A 59 -2.93 8.18 -2.63
C MET A 59 -4.19 8.84 -3.17
N PHE A 60 -5.29 8.12 -3.05
CA PHE A 60 -6.61 8.58 -3.42
C PHE A 60 -7.45 8.78 -2.16
N VAL A 61 -8.13 9.91 -2.06
CA VAL A 61 -9.03 10.25 -0.95
C VAL A 61 -10.46 10.19 -1.45
N ASN A 62 -11.30 9.40 -0.78
CA ASN A 62 -12.70 9.16 -1.12
C ASN A 62 -12.92 8.68 -2.57
N GLY A 63 -11.92 8.04 -3.19
CA GLY A 63 -11.98 7.60 -4.60
C GLY A 63 -12.11 8.74 -5.62
N LYS A 64 -11.96 10.00 -5.20
CA LYS A 64 -12.26 11.20 -5.99
C LYS A 64 -11.04 12.09 -6.23
N TYR A 65 -10.20 12.23 -5.20
CA TYR A 65 -9.05 13.13 -5.23
C TYR A 65 -7.76 12.33 -5.21
N MET A 66 -6.85 12.61 -6.13
CA MET A 66 -5.48 12.10 -6.09
C MET A 66 -4.55 13.17 -5.52
N VAL A 67 -3.72 12.81 -4.54
CA VAL A 67 -2.69 13.72 -4.03
C VAL A 67 -1.60 13.91 -5.08
N ASN A 68 -1.41 15.15 -5.54
CA ASN A 68 -0.32 15.50 -6.47
C ASN A 68 0.97 15.81 -5.71
N ASN A 69 1.86 14.82 -5.59
CA ASN A 69 3.15 14.97 -4.91
C ASN A 69 4.05 16.05 -5.53
N GLY A 70 3.93 16.30 -6.84
CA GLY A 70 4.74 17.33 -7.53
C GLY A 70 4.38 18.76 -7.17
N GLY A 71 3.23 18.98 -6.50
CA GLY A 71 2.81 20.28 -6.00
C GLY A 71 3.14 20.54 -4.53
N LEU A 72 3.83 19.62 -3.86
CA LEU A 72 4.21 19.74 -2.45
C LEU A 72 5.59 20.38 -2.29
N ASP A 73 5.82 20.98 -1.13
CA ASP A 73 7.09 21.51 -0.68
C ASP A 73 8.04 20.35 -0.39
N THR A 74 8.99 20.14 -1.30
CA THR A 74 10.05 19.14 -1.18
C THR A 74 11.37 19.74 -0.70
N SER A 75 11.37 20.94 -0.13
CA SER A 75 12.59 21.58 0.39
C SER A 75 13.20 20.82 1.58
N SER A 76 12.37 20.10 2.33
CA SER A 76 12.79 19.16 3.37
C SER A 76 11.80 18.01 3.51
N MET A 77 12.25 16.89 4.09
CA MET A 77 11.37 15.76 4.38
C MET A 77 10.27 16.13 5.39
N ASP A 78 10.56 17.02 6.34
CA ASP A 78 9.61 17.46 7.35
C ASP A 78 8.50 18.31 6.73
N ASN A 79 8.86 19.26 5.86
CA ASN A 79 7.88 20.09 5.15
C ASN A 79 6.99 19.25 4.25
N TYR A 80 7.59 18.33 3.47
CA TYR A 80 6.85 17.41 2.62
C TYR A 80 5.85 16.59 3.44
N SER A 81 6.30 15.97 4.52
CA SER A 81 5.46 15.10 5.36
C SER A 81 4.30 15.86 6.00
N GLN A 82 4.56 17.07 6.51
CA GLN A 82 3.53 17.94 7.09
C GLN A 82 2.51 18.39 6.05
N GLN A 83 2.97 18.86 4.89
CA GLN A 83 2.06 19.35 3.86
C GLN A 83 1.24 18.21 3.24
N TYR A 84 1.86 17.04 3.01
CA TYR A 84 1.17 15.85 2.55
C TYR A 84 0.02 15.48 3.49
N ALA A 85 0.30 15.37 4.80
CA ALA A 85 -0.70 15.05 5.80
C ALA A 85 -1.83 16.10 5.86
N ASN A 86 -1.48 17.39 5.75
CA ASN A 86 -2.45 18.48 5.72
C ASN A 86 -3.37 18.42 4.49
N VAL A 87 -2.82 18.12 3.31
CA VAL A 87 -3.62 17.95 2.09
C VAL A 87 -4.56 16.76 2.22
N VAL A 88 -4.07 15.60 2.69
CA VAL A 88 -4.93 14.43 2.92
C VAL A 88 -6.04 14.76 3.91
N LYS A 89 -5.72 15.40 5.04
CA LYS A 89 -6.70 15.83 6.04
C LYS A 89 -7.74 16.79 5.47
N PHE A 90 -7.32 17.73 4.63
CA PHE A 90 -8.23 18.64 3.94
C PHE A 90 -9.14 17.90 2.96
N LEU A 91 -8.59 17.04 2.12
CA LEU A 91 -9.35 16.28 1.12
C LEU A 91 -10.38 15.34 1.77
N LEU A 92 -10.09 14.82 2.96
CA LEU A 92 -11.04 14.02 3.75
C LEU A 92 -12.29 14.80 4.16
N THR A 93 -12.22 16.13 4.28
CA THR A 93 -13.39 16.98 4.60
C THR A 93 -14.17 17.39 3.35
N GLN A 94 -13.63 17.12 2.15
CA GLN A 94 -14.30 17.43 0.89
C GLN A 94 -15.25 16.29 0.49
N LYS A 95 -16.46 16.66 0.05
CA LYS A 95 -17.46 15.75 -0.51
C LYS A 95 -17.19 15.52 -1.98
#